data_AF-J3LR56-F1
#
_entry.id   AF-J3LR56-F1
#
_cell.length_a   1.000
_cell.length_b   1.000
_cell.length_c   1.000
_cell.angle_alpha   90.00
_cell.angle_beta   90.00
_cell.angle_gamma   90.00
#
_symmetry.space_group_name_H-M   'P 1'
#
loop_
_entity.id
_entity.type
_entity.pdbx_description
1 polymer ?
#
loop_
_entity_poly.entity_id
_entity_poly.type
_entity_poly.pdbx_seq_one_letter_code
_entity_poly.pdbx_strand_id
1 'polypeptide(L)'
;MKGGGCKEEFEGWEKCVEGAEKAGDDVVERCYEATAALHRCMEAHAEYYEPILRAERTMAADLEAAAKASDAASPAPPPPTEEGAAGEKKAEVPEKQDVTA
;
A
#
# COMPACT_ATOMS: atom_id res chain seq x y z
N MET A 1 11.42 1.18 20.41
CA MET A 1 10.71 -0.10 20.62
C MET A 1 11.38 -1.05 21.62
N LYS A 2 12.72 -1.13 21.76
CA LYS A 2 13.40 -1.97 22.78
C LYS A 2 13.20 -1.57 24.27
N GLY A 3 12.25 -0.69 24.56
CA GLY A 3 11.83 -0.28 25.89
C GLY A 3 10.30 -0.28 25.97
N GLY A 4 9.76 -0.30 27.19
CA GLY A 4 8.34 -0.56 27.45
C GLY A 4 8.07 -2.06 27.61
N GLY A 5 6.78 -2.44 27.63
CA GLY A 5 6.35 -3.82 27.87
C GLY A 5 6.70 -4.79 26.73
N CYS A 6 6.75 -4.31 25.48
CA CYS A 6 6.75 -5.15 24.28
C CYS A 6 8.14 -5.46 23.73
N LYS A 7 9.12 -5.61 24.62
CA LYS A 7 10.51 -5.83 24.21
C LYS A 7 10.67 -7.20 23.54
N GLU A 8 10.02 -8.24 24.06
CA GLU A 8 10.17 -9.61 23.57
C GLU A 8 9.53 -9.79 22.18
N GLU A 9 8.34 -9.22 21.99
CA GLU A 9 7.65 -9.16 20.70
C GLU A 9 8.48 -8.39 19.66
N PHE A 10 9.10 -7.26 20.06
CA PHE A 10 9.93 -6.47 19.17
C PHE A 10 11.22 -7.21 18.76
N GLU A 11 11.90 -7.87 19.69
CA GLU A 11 13.06 -8.72 19.36
C GLU A 11 12.68 -9.97 18.55
N GLY A 12 11.45 -10.48 18.71
CA GLY A 12 10.90 -11.54 17.86
C GLY A 12 10.64 -11.07 16.42
N TRP A 13 10.06 -9.88 16.28
CA TRP A 13 9.84 -9.22 14.99
C TRP A 13 11.17 -8.91 14.28
N GLU A 14 12.16 -8.31 14.95
CA GLU A 14 13.49 -8.05 14.36
C GLU A 14 14.15 -9.33 13.83
N LYS A 15 14.10 -10.44 14.58
CA LYS A 15 14.63 -11.74 14.13
C LYS A 15 13.90 -12.29 12.91
N CYS A 16 12.59 -12.03 12.80
CA CYS A 16 11.82 -12.39 11.61
C CYS A 16 12.25 -11.57 10.40
N VAL A 17 12.35 -10.24 10.54
CA VAL A 17 12.78 -9.32 9.48
C VAL A 17 14.17 -9.71 8.98
N GLU A 18 15.14 -9.85 9.87
CA GLU A 18 16.51 -10.26 9.54
C GLU A 18 16.54 -11.63 8.81
N GLY A 19 15.67 -12.56 9.22
CA GLY A 19 15.54 -13.87 8.58
C GLY A 19 14.88 -13.82 7.20
N ALA A 20 13.94 -12.91 6.97
CA ALA A 20 13.28 -12.68 5.68
C ALA A 20 14.24 -12.00 4.69
N GLU A 21 14.91 -10.92 5.12
CA GLU A 21 15.92 -10.21 4.32
C GLU A 21 17.05 -11.15 3.86
N LYS A 22 17.55 -12.01 4.76
CA LYS A 22 18.59 -13.01 4.43
C LYS A 22 18.11 -14.10 3.47
N ALA A 23 16.82 -14.41 3.46
CA ALA A 23 16.22 -15.36 2.53
C ALA A 23 15.86 -14.74 1.18
N GLY A 24 15.74 -13.40 1.11
CA GLY A 24 15.17 -12.69 -0.03
C GLY A 24 13.64 -12.75 -0.10
N ASP A 25 12.98 -13.05 1.02
CA ASP A 25 11.52 -13.11 1.12
C ASP A 25 10.90 -11.73 1.35
N ASP A 26 9.63 -11.58 0.97
CA ASP A 26 8.85 -10.41 1.36
C ASP A 26 8.63 -10.37 2.89
N VAL A 27 9.09 -9.27 3.51
CA VAL A 27 9.04 -9.08 4.97
C VAL A 27 7.61 -8.92 5.47
N VAL A 28 6.71 -8.29 4.71
CA VAL A 28 5.32 -8.05 5.11
C VAL A 28 4.56 -9.37 5.18
N GLU A 29 4.67 -10.20 4.14
CA GLU A 29 4.04 -11.52 4.09
C GLU A 29 4.66 -12.46 5.12
N ARG A 30 6.00 -12.56 5.16
CA ARG A 30 6.70 -13.52 6.04
C ARG A 30 6.60 -13.17 7.53
N CYS A 31 6.53 -11.89 7.87
CA CYS A 31 6.52 -11.41 9.25
C CYS A 31 5.20 -10.77 9.69
N TYR A 32 4.11 -11.04 8.96
CA TYR A 32 2.76 -10.55 9.29
C TYR A 32 2.37 -10.86 10.74
N GLU A 33 2.43 -12.14 11.16
CA GLU A 33 2.05 -12.55 12.52
C GLU A 33 2.95 -11.95 13.61
N ALA A 34 4.26 -11.81 13.35
CA ALA A 34 5.17 -11.17 14.29
C ALA A 34 4.88 -9.66 14.44
N THR A 35 4.55 -8.99 13.33
CA THR A 35 4.13 -7.58 13.31
C THR A 35 2.78 -7.40 14.04
N ALA A 36 1.82 -8.29 13.81
CA ALA A 36 0.53 -8.29 14.48
C ALA A 36 0.65 -8.56 15.99
N ALA A 37 1.53 -9.48 16.41
CA ALA A 37 1.82 -9.72 17.83
C ALA A 37 2.42 -8.48 18.51
N LEU A 38 3.40 -7.83 17.87
CA LEU A 38 4.00 -6.59 18.35
C LEU A 38 2.96 -5.46 18.48
N HIS A 39 2.13 -5.23 17.45
CA HIS A 39 1.10 -4.19 17.50
C HIS A 39 0.07 -4.46 18.60
N ARG A 40 -0.42 -5.71 18.73
CA ARG A 40 -1.34 -6.10 19.82
C ARG A 40 -0.75 -5.83 21.21
N CYS A 41 0.55 -6.09 21.39
CA CYS A 41 1.23 -5.73 22.63
C CYS A 41 1.29 -4.20 22.83
N MET A 42 1.63 -3.44 21.77
CA MET A 42 1.67 -1.98 21.86
C MET A 42 0.31 -1.39 22.25
N GLU A 43 -0.80 -1.91 21.70
CA GLU A 43 -2.17 -1.56 22.09
C GLU A 43 -2.48 -1.89 23.55
N ALA A 44 -1.99 -3.03 24.06
CA ALA A 44 -2.12 -3.41 25.48
C ALA A 44 -1.27 -2.53 26.43
N HIS A 45 -0.31 -1.79 25.89
CA HIS A 45 0.56 -0.84 26.61
C HIS A 45 0.45 0.58 26.03
N ALA A 46 -0.77 0.96 25.63
CA ALA A 46 -1.02 2.16 24.84
C ALA A 46 -0.50 3.46 25.48
N GLU A 47 -0.48 3.59 26.81
CA GLU A 47 0.05 4.79 27.49
C GLU A 47 1.55 5.02 27.24
N TYR A 48 2.31 3.95 26.98
CA TYR A 48 3.73 4.03 26.65
C TYR A 48 3.97 4.21 25.14
N TYR A 49 3.13 3.61 24.29
CA TYR A 49 3.27 3.62 22.83
C TYR A 49 2.37 4.63 22.10
N GLU A 50 1.62 5.48 22.82
CA GLU A 50 0.61 6.43 22.28
C GLU A 50 1.10 7.24 21.06
N PRO A 51 2.31 7.83 21.03
CA PRO A 51 2.75 8.63 19.89
C PRO A 51 2.85 7.80 18.59
N ILE A 52 3.13 6.51 18.71
CA ILE A 52 3.30 5.58 17.58
C ILE A 52 1.93 5.08 17.12
N LEU A 53 1.11 4.60 18.06
CA LEU A 53 -0.27 4.16 17.78
C LEU A 53 -1.14 5.28 17.18
N ARG A 54 -0.88 6.54 17.58
CA ARG A 54 -1.48 7.73 16.97
C ARG A 54 -1.06 7.89 15.51
N ALA A 55 0.25 7.83 15.23
CA ALA A 55 0.77 7.97 13.88
C ALA A 55 0.23 6.86 12.96
N GLU A 56 0.24 5.61 13.41
CA GLU A 56 -0.31 4.45 12.69
C GLU A 56 -1.79 4.63 12.37
N ARG A 57 -2.61 5.06 13.34
CA ARG A 57 -4.04 5.35 13.15
C ARG A 57 -4.30 6.50 12.20
N THR A 58 -3.46 7.54 12.21
CA THR A 58 -3.56 8.66 11.26
C THR A 58 -3.24 8.20 9.84
N MET A 59 -2.14 7.47 9.63
CA MET A 59 -1.78 6.91 8.31
C MET A 59 -2.86 5.97 7.78
N ALA A 60 -3.44 5.12 8.63
CA ALA A 60 -4.55 4.24 8.24
C ALA A 60 -5.79 5.03 7.78
N ALA A 61 -6.15 6.10 8.48
CA ALA A 61 -7.27 6.97 8.11
C ALA A 61 -7.01 7.74 6.79
N ASP A 62 -5.78 8.23 6.58
CA ASP A 62 -5.39 8.92 5.35
C ASP A 62 -5.44 7.97 4.13
N LEU A 63 -4.98 6.73 4.29
CA LEU A 63 -5.06 5.69 3.26
C LEU A 63 -6.52 5.31 2.94
N GLU A 64 -7.36 5.17 3.96
CA GLU A 64 -8.80 4.89 3.77
C GLU A 64 -9.51 6.05 3.04
N ALA A 65 -9.19 7.30 3.39
CA ALA A 65 -9.72 8.48 2.71
C ALA A 65 -9.27 8.56 1.25
N ALA A 66 -8.00 8.27 0.96
CA ALA A 66 -7.47 8.22 -0.40
C ALA A 66 -8.13 7.12 -1.25
N ALA A 67 -8.33 5.92 -0.68
CA ALA A 67 -9.03 4.83 -1.36
C ALA A 67 -10.47 5.20 -1.72
N LYS A 68 -11.22 5.79 -0.77
CA LYS A 68 -12.59 6.28 -0.98
C LYS A 68 -12.68 7.38 -2.05
N ALA A 69 -11.71 8.29 -2.08
CA ALA A 69 -11.64 9.33 -3.10
C ALA A 69 -11.35 8.77 -4.51
N SER A 70 -10.53 7.72 -4.60
CA SER A 70 -10.22 7.03 -5.87
C SER A 70 -11.43 6.28 -6.43
N ASP A 71 -12.18 5.57 -5.57
CA ASP A 71 -13.39 4.82 -5.97
C ASP A 71 -14.51 5.76 -6.48
N ALA A 72 -14.72 6.88 -5.78
CA ALA A 72 -15.70 7.92 -6.16
C ALA A 72 -15.34 8.67 -7.46
N ALA A 73 -14.13 8.54 -7.98
CA ALA A 73 -13.66 9.20 -9.20
C ALA A 73 -13.75 8.32 -10.47
N SER A 74 -14.23 7.08 -10.36
CA SER A 74 -14.40 6.18 -11.51
C SER A 74 -15.50 6.68 -12.45
N PRO A 75 -15.21 7.01 -13.72
CA PRO A 75 -16.22 7.52 -14.64
C PRO A 75 -17.20 6.40 -15.02
N ALA A 76 -18.48 6.59 -14.68
CA ALA A 76 -19.54 5.74 -15.21
C ALA A 76 -19.48 5.74 -16.75
N PRO A 77 -19.70 4.59 -17.42
CA PRO A 77 -19.67 4.54 -18.87
C PRO A 77 -20.73 5.50 -19.43
N PRO A 78 -20.39 6.32 -20.45
CA PRO A 78 -21.37 7.21 -21.06
C PRO A 78 -22.52 6.40 -21.65
N PRO A 79 -23.78 6.86 -21.53
CA PRO A 79 -24.90 6.19 -22.19
C PRO A 79 -24.72 6.24 -23.72
N PRO A 80 -25.12 5.20 -24.46
CA PRO A 80 -25.02 5.21 -25.91
C PRO A 80 -26.02 6.23 -26.49
N THR A 81 -25.51 7.23 -27.20
CA THR A 81 -26.31 8.14 -28.03
C THR A 81 -25.93 7.94 -29.49
N GLU A 82 -26.94 7.70 -30.33
CA GLU A 82 -26.79 7.41 -31.76
C GLU A 82 -26.29 8.60 -32.60
N GLU A 83 -25.74 8.24 -33.77
CA GLU A 83 -25.50 9.00 -35.01
C GLU A 83 -25.57 10.54 -35.05
N GLY A 84 -24.50 11.15 -35.58
CA GLY A 84 -24.48 12.51 -36.12
C GLY A 84 -23.15 12.81 -36.83
N ALA A 85 -23.17 13.00 -38.15
CA ALA A 85 -21.98 12.91 -39.01
C ALA A 85 -21.22 14.24 -39.28
N ALA A 86 -20.06 14.09 -39.94
CA ALA A 86 -19.16 15.09 -40.57
C ALA A 86 -18.24 15.91 -39.62
N GLY A 87 -16.94 16.07 -39.90
CA GLY A 87 -16.06 15.52 -40.95
C GLY A 87 -14.59 15.89 -40.63
N GLU A 88 -13.62 14.99 -40.84
CA GLU A 88 -12.70 14.99 -42.01
C GLU A 88 -11.79 16.25 -42.14
N LYS A 89 -10.44 16.18 -42.25
CA LYS A 89 -9.48 15.06 -42.48
C LYS A 89 -8.08 15.33 -41.85
N LYS A 90 -7.37 14.23 -41.48
CA LYS A 90 -6.00 13.79 -41.90
C LYS A 90 -4.79 14.77 -41.72
N ALA A 91 -3.62 14.37 -41.21
CA ALA A 91 -2.75 13.19 -41.46
C ALA A 91 -2.14 12.59 -40.16
N GLU A 92 -1.96 11.28 -39.96
CA GLU A 92 -1.17 10.26 -40.72
C GLU A 92 0.36 10.56 -40.60
N VAL A 93 1.16 9.96 -39.68
CA VAL A 93 1.52 8.52 -39.40
C VAL A 93 2.28 7.92 -40.61
N PRO A 94 3.56 7.46 -40.50
CA PRO A 94 3.99 6.17 -39.89
C PRO A 94 5.25 6.25 -38.97
N GLU A 95 5.58 5.31 -38.04
CA GLU A 95 5.93 3.86 -38.17
C GLU A 95 7.31 3.62 -38.87
N LYS A 96 8.25 2.73 -38.50
CA LYS A 96 8.37 1.51 -37.63
C LYS A 96 9.63 1.61 -36.69
N GLN A 97 9.80 0.87 -35.57
CA GLN A 97 10.24 -0.53 -35.35
C GLN A 97 11.43 -1.07 -36.20
N ASP A 98 12.59 -1.34 -35.58
CA ASP A 98 13.42 -2.58 -35.67
C ASP A 98 14.63 -2.44 -34.71
N VAL A 99 14.86 -3.35 -33.75
CA VAL A 99 15.72 -4.56 -33.78
C VAL A 99 17.25 -4.33 -33.76
N THR A 100 17.85 -4.92 -32.73
CA THR A 100 19.24 -5.34 -32.45
C THR A 100 20.27 -5.36 -33.59
N ALA A 101 21.47 -4.86 -33.28
CA ALA A 101 22.76 -5.43 -33.67
C ALA A 101 23.83 -5.15 -32.58
#